data_AF-A0A4Q3W3H7-F1
#
_entry.id   AF-A0A4Q3W3H7-F1
#
_cell.length_a   1.000
_cell.length_b   1.000
_cell.length_c   1.000
_cell.angle_alpha   90.00
_cell.angle_beta   90.00
_cell.angle_gamma   90.00
#
_symmetry.space_group_name_H-M   'P 1'
#
loop_
_entity.id
_entity.type
_entity.pdbx_description
1 polymer ?
#
loop_
_entity_poly.entity_id
_entity_poly.type
_entity_poly.pdbx_seq_one_letter_code
_entity_poly.pdbx_strand_id
1 'polypeptide(L)'
;MTRSITTFTLLAGLLGLAAPKMIGPQEVPIARLLANATENLRLHPKDPEAYYALGRIQYAVYGSTDPRAIRMYSAKPPFRFPRDYPSFSESEGVKPKSDAATLKLVHNTFSNLKKALSMDKGREPGLYALTLACVYEATAPIATKLDRKATRQIFLDEAYRKYRLAFDAAGKVDLDREYAQKPGSYEKWISMEAAEALLRLKPKQNVEEIAAHVKTIEAKPSGYITPIVFSLSADTSLEGLLDRSKRVKFDLDGTGAPQSYPWTRAETAILVWQPDPSVAITSGRQLFGSATWWMMYRDGYAALAALDNDANGWLEGKELNGLAVWRDANQNGLSDPGEVVPVQTVGIQGLATRSTGRTGRSLVSRDGLRMADGRQLSTYDWVVSSDE
;
A
#
# COMPACT_ATOMS: atom_id res chain seq x y z
N MET A 1 27.21 62.05 -27.06
CA MET A 1 26.05 62.26 -26.18
C MET A 1 25.43 60.88 -25.90
N THR A 2 25.80 60.20 -24.81
CA THR A 2 25.08 60.16 -23.50
C THR A 2 23.66 59.59 -23.66
N ARG A 3 23.23 58.50 -22.99
CA ARG A 3 23.53 58.02 -21.63
C ARG A 3 23.24 56.51 -21.49
N SER A 4 24.14 55.81 -20.79
CA SER A 4 23.88 54.58 -20.03
C SER A 4 23.03 54.89 -18.79
N ILE A 5 22.14 53.97 -18.40
CA ILE A 5 21.79 53.72 -16.99
C ILE A 5 21.72 52.20 -16.76
N THR A 6 22.60 51.78 -15.86
CA THR A 6 22.77 50.47 -15.24
C THR A 6 21.58 50.13 -14.33
N THR A 7 21.12 48.87 -14.30
CA THR A 7 20.41 48.35 -13.11
C THR A 7 20.67 46.86 -12.91
N PHE A 8 21.50 46.61 -11.90
CA PHE A 8 21.62 45.46 -10.99
C PHE A 8 21.09 44.08 -11.41
N THR A 9 22.07 43.19 -11.60
CA THR A 9 22.01 41.75 -11.38
C THR A 9 21.42 41.42 -10.01
N LEU A 10 20.27 40.73 -9.96
CA LEU A 10 19.89 39.91 -8.81
C LEU A 10 19.95 38.45 -9.23
N LEU A 11 21.03 37.79 -8.81
CA LEU A 11 21.29 36.37 -9.00
C LEU A 11 20.36 35.59 -8.06
N ALA A 12 19.16 35.25 -8.52
CA ALA A 12 18.33 34.24 -7.85
C ALA A 12 18.84 32.86 -8.27
N GLY A 13 19.82 32.35 -7.52
CA GLY A 13 20.16 30.93 -7.53
C GLY A 13 18.95 30.12 -7.05
N LEU A 14 18.18 29.61 -8.01
CA LEU A 14 17.17 28.58 -7.76
C LEU A 14 17.91 27.33 -7.28
N LEU A 15 17.96 27.17 -5.95
CA LEU A 15 18.13 25.90 -5.29
C LEU A 15 17.12 24.93 -5.86
N GLY A 16 17.58 24.07 -6.78
CA GLY A 16 16.86 22.87 -7.18
C GLY A 16 16.79 21.94 -6.00
N LEU A 17 15.77 22.10 -5.16
CA LEU A 17 15.32 21.05 -4.26
C LEU A 17 14.89 19.88 -5.15
N ALA A 18 15.79 18.92 -5.35
CA ALA A 18 15.45 17.65 -5.91
C ALA A 18 14.46 16.99 -4.93
N ALA A 19 13.17 17.13 -5.23
CA ALA A 19 12.13 16.39 -4.55
C ALA A 19 12.52 14.91 -4.54
N PRO A 20 12.33 14.19 -3.41
CA PRO A 20 12.56 12.75 -3.41
C PRO A 20 11.76 12.15 -4.57
N LYS A 21 12.45 11.43 -5.47
CA LYS A 21 11.78 10.69 -6.54
C LYS A 21 10.86 9.70 -5.85
N MET A 22 9.57 10.05 -5.74
CA MET A 22 8.52 9.07 -5.53
C MET A 22 8.83 7.92 -6.49
N ILE A 23 8.82 6.67 -6.00
CA ILE A 23 8.81 5.53 -6.90
C ILE A 23 7.50 5.67 -7.67
N GLY A 24 7.60 6.33 -8.83
CA GLY A 24 6.52 6.41 -9.77
C GLY A 24 6.11 4.98 -10.10
N PRO A 25 4.83 4.77 -10.39
CA PRO A 25 4.38 3.45 -10.78
C PRO A 25 5.25 2.95 -11.94
N GLN A 26 5.74 1.72 -11.83
CA GLN A 26 6.59 1.12 -12.84
C GLN A 26 5.72 0.71 -14.03
N GLU A 27 6.28 0.83 -15.23
CA GLU A 27 5.65 0.31 -16.42
C GLU A 27 5.83 -1.20 -16.45
N VAL A 28 4.73 -1.92 -16.23
CA VAL A 28 4.72 -3.37 -16.32
C VAL A 28 4.16 -3.79 -17.68
N PRO A 29 4.86 -4.68 -18.44
CA PRO A 29 4.41 -5.09 -19.77
C PRO A 29 3.08 -5.85 -19.72
N ILE A 30 2.08 -5.36 -20.45
CA ILE A 30 0.73 -5.94 -20.51
C ILE A 30 0.76 -7.39 -20.98
N ALA A 31 1.58 -7.70 -22.00
CA ALA A 31 1.69 -9.05 -22.55
C ALA A 31 2.18 -10.07 -21.50
N ARG A 32 3.18 -9.69 -20.71
CA ARG A 32 3.74 -10.55 -19.66
C ARG A 32 2.74 -10.76 -18.52
N LEU A 33 2.03 -9.70 -18.13
CA LEU A 33 1.00 -9.72 -17.11
C LEU A 33 -0.15 -10.68 -17.48
N LEU A 34 -0.70 -10.51 -18.68
CA LEU A 34 -1.79 -11.35 -19.16
C LEU A 34 -1.34 -12.81 -19.30
N ALA A 35 -0.13 -13.07 -19.82
CA ALA A 35 0.40 -14.42 -19.94
C ALA A 35 0.52 -15.10 -18.57
N ASN A 36 1.14 -14.43 -17.60
CA ASN A 36 1.35 -14.98 -16.26
C ASN A 36 0.04 -15.24 -15.51
N ALA A 37 -0.92 -14.30 -15.56
CA ALA A 37 -2.20 -14.49 -14.88
C ALA A 37 -3.09 -15.55 -15.56
N THR A 38 -3.01 -15.65 -16.89
CA THR A 38 -3.70 -16.71 -17.63
C THR A 38 -3.14 -18.08 -17.25
N GLU A 39 -1.82 -18.21 -17.16
CA GLU A 39 -1.17 -19.45 -16.73
C GLU A 39 -1.49 -19.77 -15.26
N ASN A 40 -1.46 -18.77 -14.38
CA ASN A 40 -1.86 -18.92 -12.98
C ASN A 40 -3.31 -19.45 -12.87
N LEU A 41 -4.24 -18.90 -13.65
CA LEU A 41 -5.62 -19.40 -13.70
C LEU A 41 -5.71 -20.83 -14.23
N ARG A 42 -4.92 -21.17 -15.26
CA ARG A 42 -4.86 -22.53 -15.81
C ARG A 42 -4.37 -23.54 -14.76
N LEU A 43 -3.37 -23.17 -13.97
CA LEU A 43 -2.81 -24.00 -12.90
C LEU A 43 -3.71 -24.08 -11.67
N HIS A 44 -4.49 -23.02 -11.39
CA HIS A 44 -5.33 -22.90 -10.19
C HIS A 44 -6.80 -22.59 -10.51
N PRO A 45 -7.52 -23.42 -11.30
CA PRO A 45 -8.87 -23.12 -11.77
C PRO A 45 -9.96 -23.17 -10.68
N LYS A 46 -9.60 -23.60 -9.47
CA LYS A 46 -10.50 -23.63 -8.30
C LYS A 46 -10.24 -22.46 -7.33
N ASP A 47 -9.24 -21.63 -7.61
CA ASP A 47 -8.88 -20.49 -6.76
C ASP A 47 -9.60 -19.21 -7.26
N PRO A 48 -10.51 -18.60 -6.47
CA PRO A 48 -11.15 -17.34 -6.86
C PRO A 48 -10.14 -16.21 -7.10
N GLU A 49 -9.00 -16.21 -6.42
CA GLU A 49 -7.96 -15.19 -6.59
C GLU A 49 -7.35 -15.23 -7.99
N ALA A 50 -7.22 -16.41 -8.59
CA ALA A 50 -6.67 -16.53 -9.94
C ALA A 50 -7.58 -15.87 -10.99
N TYR A 51 -8.90 -16.03 -10.84
CA TYR A 51 -9.89 -15.32 -11.66
C TYR A 51 -9.88 -13.82 -11.38
N TYR A 52 -9.86 -13.43 -10.10
CA TYR A 52 -9.87 -12.05 -9.68
C TYR A 52 -8.65 -11.28 -10.21
N ALA A 53 -7.45 -11.84 -10.05
CA ALA A 53 -6.20 -11.26 -10.53
C ALA A 53 -6.25 -11.03 -12.05
N LEU A 54 -6.64 -12.05 -12.84
CA LEU A 54 -6.76 -11.89 -14.29
C LEU A 54 -7.80 -10.83 -14.67
N GLY A 55 -8.97 -10.84 -14.03
CA GLY A 55 -10.01 -9.84 -14.24
C GLY A 55 -9.52 -8.41 -13.93
N ARG A 56 -8.76 -8.23 -12.85
CA ARG A 56 -8.14 -6.94 -12.53
C ARG A 56 -7.10 -6.50 -13.54
N ILE A 57 -6.32 -7.41 -14.13
CA ILE A 57 -5.33 -7.05 -15.17
C ILE A 57 -6.09 -6.50 -16.36
N GLN A 58 -7.14 -7.21 -16.76
CA GLN A 58 -7.95 -6.84 -17.92
C GLN A 58 -8.69 -5.51 -17.68
N TYR A 59 -9.19 -5.27 -16.46
CA TYR A 59 -9.76 -3.97 -16.10
C TYR A 59 -8.71 -2.85 -16.11
N ALA A 60 -7.51 -3.09 -15.57
CA ALA A 60 -6.44 -2.12 -15.59
C ALA A 60 -5.99 -1.76 -17.02
N VAL A 61 -5.94 -2.76 -17.92
CA VAL A 61 -5.69 -2.54 -19.35
C VAL A 61 -6.80 -1.70 -19.98
N TYR A 62 -8.07 -1.90 -19.61
CA TYR A 62 -9.16 -1.04 -20.06
C TYR A 62 -8.98 0.41 -19.59
N GLY A 63 -8.57 0.63 -18.33
CA GLY A 63 -8.30 1.97 -17.80
C GLY A 63 -7.00 2.63 -18.30
N SER A 64 -6.07 1.87 -18.89
CA SER A 64 -4.77 2.39 -19.35
C SER A 64 -4.86 3.24 -20.61
N THR A 65 -4.04 4.29 -20.69
CA THR A 65 -3.84 5.08 -21.91
C THR A 65 -2.76 4.51 -22.82
N ASP A 66 -1.78 3.75 -22.29
CA ASP A 66 -0.76 3.04 -23.10
C ASP A 66 -1.21 1.59 -23.36
N PRO A 67 -1.28 1.13 -24.63
CA PRO A 67 -1.65 -0.24 -24.98
C PRO A 67 -0.54 -1.29 -24.72
N ARG A 68 0.67 -0.89 -24.33
CA ARG A 68 1.84 -1.77 -24.13
C ARG A 68 2.18 -1.98 -22.66
N ALA A 69 1.91 -1.00 -21.82
CA ALA A 69 2.27 -1.02 -20.41
C ALA A 69 1.14 -0.50 -19.53
N ILE A 70 1.08 -1.01 -18.31
CA ILE A 70 0.30 -0.40 -17.23
C ILE A 70 1.23 0.10 -16.15
N ARG A 71 0.92 1.27 -15.62
CA ARG A 71 1.58 1.85 -14.46
C ARG A 71 1.11 1.13 -13.21
N MET A 72 1.98 0.34 -12.60
CA MET A 72 1.69 -0.39 -11.36
C MET A 72 2.71 -0.07 -10.28
N TYR A 73 2.25 -0.05 -9.03
CA TYR A 73 3.10 0.10 -7.85
C TYR A 73 3.70 -1.23 -7.34
N SER A 74 3.67 -2.30 -8.16
CA SER A 74 4.25 -3.62 -7.83
C SER A 74 4.95 -4.25 -9.03
N ALA A 75 6.12 -4.85 -8.81
CA ALA A 75 7.09 -5.17 -9.87
C ALA A 75 7.59 -6.64 -9.92
N LYS A 76 7.10 -7.58 -9.09
CA LYS A 76 7.67 -8.95 -9.05
C LYS A 76 6.64 -10.10 -9.17
N PRO A 77 6.98 -11.19 -9.90
CA PRO A 77 6.14 -12.39 -9.99
C PRO A 77 6.07 -13.21 -8.68
N PRO A 78 5.01 -14.02 -8.45
CA PRO A 78 3.78 -14.05 -9.24
C PRO A 78 3.09 -12.69 -9.13
N PHE A 79 2.63 -12.14 -10.26
CA PHE A 79 1.96 -10.84 -10.29
C PHE A 79 0.61 -10.98 -9.58
N ARG A 80 0.63 -10.94 -8.27
CA ARG A 80 -0.55 -10.68 -7.46
C ARG A 80 -0.77 -9.19 -7.60
N PHE A 81 -1.94 -8.80 -8.09
CA PHE A 81 -2.39 -7.48 -7.73
C PHE A 81 -2.32 -7.39 -6.21
N PRO A 82 -1.76 -6.32 -5.63
CA PRO A 82 -1.98 -6.05 -4.22
C PRO A 82 -3.49 -6.18 -3.96
N ARG A 83 -3.87 -6.80 -2.84
CA ARG A 83 -5.27 -6.82 -2.41
C ARG A 83 -5.83 -5.39 -2.31
N ASP A 84 -4.92 -4.41 -2.27
CA ASP A 84 -5.14 -3.07 -1.76
C ASP A 84 -4.95 -1.95 -2.79
N TYR A 85 -4.83 -2.19 -4.12
CA TYR A 85 -4.84 -1.06 -5.09
C TYR A 85 -5.14 -1.41 -6.55
N PRO A 86 -6.10 -0.72 -7.18
CA PRO A 86 -5.71 0.46 -7.93
C PRO A 86 -6.65 1.64 -7.69
N SER A 87 -6.12 2.80 -7.25
CA SER A 87 -6.82 4.06 -7.53
C SER A 87 -6.83 4.28 -9.03
N PHE A 88 -7.98 4.09 -9.65
CA PHE A 88 -8.28 4.80 -10.87
C PHE A 88 -8.86 6.15 -10.44
N SER A 89 -8.07 7.21 -10.53
CA SER A 89 -8.70 8.52 -10.70
C SER A 89 -9.34 8.52 -12.09
N GLU A 90 -10.60 8.94 -12.18
CA GLU A 90 -11.15 9.37 -13.44
C GLU A 90 -10.21 10.43 -13.99
N SER A 91 -9.42 10.06 -15.00
CA SER A 91 -8.60 11.01 -15.72
C SER A 91 -9.58 11.77 -16.61
N GLU A 92 -9.97 12.97 -16.18
CA GLU A 92 -10.80 13.87 -16.99
C GLU A 92 -10.27 13.90 -18.43
N GLY A 93 -11.14 13.55 -19.40
CA GLY A 93 -10.80 13.56 -20.83
C GLY A 93 -10.39 12.21 -21.44
N VAL A 94 -10.31 11.10 -20.69
CA VAL A 94 -10.10 9.77 -21.31
C VAL A 94 -11.38 9.28 -21.99
N LYS A 95 -11.34 9.16 -23.31
CA LYS A 95 -12.46 8.61 -24.10
C LYS A 95 -12.61 7.11 -23.84
N PRO A 96 -13.83 6.61 -23.57
CA PRO A 96 -14.07 5.17 -23.43
C PRO A 96 -13.65 4.39 -24.68
N LYS A 97 -12.66 3.50 -24.52
CA LYS A 97 -12.20 2.60 -25.58
C LYS A 97 -13.29 1.59 -25.89
N SER A 98 -13.58 1.36 -27.16
CA SER A 98 -14.70 0.49 -27.58
C SER A 98 -14.50 -0.16 -28.94
N ASP A 99 -13.25 -0.30 -29.37
CA ASP A 99 -12.89 -1.19 -30.49
C ASP A 99 -13.15 -2.67 -30.13
N ALA A 100 -13.16 -3.54 -31.14
CA ALA A 100 -13.50 -4.94 -30.97
C ALA A 100 -12.60 -5.68 -29.97
N ALA A 101 -11.30 -5.36 -29.91
CA ALA A 101 -10.38 -5.97 -28.96
C ALA A 101 -10.69 -5.51 -27.53
N THR A 102 -10.99 -4.22 -27.35
CA THR A 102 -11.43 -3.68 -26.06
C THR A 102 -12.74 -4.29 -25.59
N LEU A 103 -13.75 -4.44 -26.45
CA LEU A 103 -15.03 -5.06 -26.07
C LEU A 103 -14.81 -6.52 -25.62
N LYS A 104 -13.99 -7.28 -26.35
CA LYS A 104 -13.61 -8.66 -25.97
C LYS A 104 -12.89 -8.69 -24.62
N LEU A 105 -11.95 -7.77 -24.38
CA LEU A 105 -11.25 -7.63 -23.11
C LEU A 105 -12.23 -7.39 -21.96
N VAL A 106 -13.15 -6.45 -22.10
CA VAL A 106 -14.15 -6.12 -21.07
C VAL A 106 -15.11 -7.28 -20.81
N HIS A 107 -15.54 -8.02 -21.85
CA HIS A 107 -16.32 -9.23 -21.65
C HIS A 107 -15.58 -10.29 -20.81
N ASN A 108 -14.29 -10.49 -21.08
CA ASN A 108 -13.46 -11.39 -20.29
C ASN A 108 -13.30 -10.90 -18.85
N THR A 109 -13.12 -9.60 -18.64
CA THR A 109 -13.10 -8.97 -17.31
C THR A 109 -14.36 -9.33 -16.52
N PHE A 110 -15.55 -9.11 -17.11
CA PHE A 110 -16.82 -9.44 -16.47
C PHE A 110 -16.93 -10.93 -16.15
N SER A 111 -16.54 -11.81 -17.08
CA SER A 111 -16.59 -13.26 -16.88
C SER A 111 -15.73 -13.69 -15.69
N ASN A 112 -14.48 -13.23 -15.65
CA ASN A 112 -13.52 -13.55 -14.60
C ASN A 112 -13.97 -13.02 -13.23
N LEU A 113 -14.36 -11.74 -13.14
CA LEU A 113 -14.77 -11.15 -11.86
C LEU A 113 -16.08 -11.72 -11.33
N LYS A 114 -17.05 -12.03 -12.20
CA LYS A 114 -18.27 -12.75 -11.79
C LYS A 114 -17.96 -14.15 -11.29
N LYS A 115 -17.01 -14.85 -11.92
CA LYS A 115 -16.56 -16.17 -11.48
C LYS A 115 -15.87 -16.10 -10.12
N ALA A 116 -14.95 -15.16 -9.93
CA ALA A 116 -14.31 -14.90 -8.63
C ALA A 116 -15.35 -14.62 -7.53
N LEU A 117 -16.28 -13.70 -7.76
CA LEU A 117 -17.36 -13.37 -6.82
C LEU A 117 -18.24 -14.58 -6.48
N SER A 118 -18.56 -15.43 -7.46
CA SER A 118 -19.34 -16.65 -7.21
C SER A 118 -18.61 -17.70 -6.36
N MET A 119 -17.28 -17.60 -6.27
CA MET A 119 -16.40 -18.56 -5.61
C MET A 119 -15.86 -18.06 -4.26
N ASP A 120 -16.02 -16.76 -3.95
CA ASP A 120 -15.45 -16.10 -2.77
C ASP A 120 -15.80 -16.79 -1.45
N LYS A 121 -17.07 -17.17 -1.27
CA LYS A 121 -17.57 -17.78 -0.02
C LYS A 121 -17.17 -16.98 1.25
N GLY A 122 -17.02 -15.66 1.13
CA GLY A 122 -16.62 -14.77 2.24
C GLY A 122 -15.12 -14.75 2.54
N ARG A 123 -14.28 -15.25 1.65
CA ARG A 123 -12.81 -15.22 1.79
C ARG A 123 -12.28 -13.78 1.81
N GLU A 124 -12.76 -12.93 0.92
CA GLU A 124 -12.38 -11.53 0.81
C GLU A 124 -13.64 -10.64 0.86
N PRO A 125 -14.18 -10.37 2.07
CA PRO A 125 -15.48 -9.72 2.25
C PRO A 125 -15.60 -8.41 1.46
N GLY A 126 -16.44 -8.43 0.42
CA GLY A 126 -16.78 -7.27 -0.39
C GLY A 126 -15.77 -6.90 -1.48
N LEU A 127 -14.54 -7.41 -1.48
CA LEU A 127 -13.47 -6.98 -2.40
C LEU A 127 -13.80 -7.24 -3.87
N TYR A 128 -14.24 -8.46 -4.19
CA TYR A 128 -14.58 -8.82 -5.57
C TYR A 128 -15.84 -8.11 -6.05
N ALA A 129 -16.80 -7.88 -5.14
CA ALA A 129 -18.01 -7.13 -5.43
C ALA A 129 -17.69 -5.66 -5.76
N LEU A 130 -16.83 -5.02 -4.95
CA LEU A 130 -16.34 -3.66 -5.17
C LEU A 130 -15.67 -3.52 -6.54
N THR A 131 -14.73 -4.41 -6.86
CA THR A 131 -14.03 -4.38 -8.16
C THR A 131 -15.01 -4.54 -9.32
N LEU A 132 -15.95 -5.49 -9.23
CA LEU A 132 -16.97 -5.69 -10.25
C LEU A 132 -17.87 -4.44 -10.41
N ALA A 133 -18.19 -3.75 -9.31
CA ALA A 133 -18.94 -2.49 -9.34
C ALA A 133 -18.20 -1.41 -10.15
N CYS A 134 -16.91 -1.24 -9.89
CA CYS A 134 -16.06 -0.29 -10.63
C CYS A 134 -16.05 -0.58 -12.13
N VAL A 135 -15.98 -1.87 -12.53
CA VAL A 135 -16.03 -2.24 -13.96
C VAL A 135 -17.37 -1.85 -14.59
N TYR A 136 -18.49 -2.14 -13.91
CA TYR A 136 -19.81 -1.75 -14.39
C TYR A 136 -19.92 -0.23 -14.58
N GLU A 137 -19.43 0.54 -13.61
CA GLU A 137 -19.49 1.99 -13.67
C GLU A 137 -18.62 2.56 -14.79
N ALA A 138 -17.35 2.16 -14.86
CA ALA A 138 -16.38 2.63 -15.85
C ALA A 138 -16.73 2.24 -17.30
N THR A 139 -17.52 1.18 -17.49
CA THR A 139 -17.96 0.71 -18.81
C THR A 139 -19.41 1.12 -19.15
N ALA A 140 -20.12 1.79 -18.24
CA ALA A 140 -21.47 2.29 -18.48
C ALA A 140 -21.61 3.16 -19.75
N PRO A 141 -20.64 4.02 -20.12
CA PRO A 141 -20.70 4.79 -21.37
C PRO A 141 -20.69 3.94 -22.65
N ILE A 142 -20.21 2.70 -22.59
CA ILE A 142 -20.12 1.77 -23.74
C ILE A 142 -21.06 0.57 -23.60
N ALA A 143 -22.01 0.63 -22.65
CA ALA A 143 -22.90 -0.49 -22.31
C ALA A 143 -23.61 -1.10 -23.52
N THR A 144 -24.16 -0.28 -24.42
CA THR A 144 -24.88 -0.73 -25.63
C THR A 144 -23.99 -1.46 -26.64
N LYS A 145 -22.67 -1.22 -26.60
CA LYS A 145 -21.68 -1.91 -27.44
C LYS A 145 -21.27 -3.25 -26.86
N LEU A 146 -21.34 -3.40 -25.53
CA LEU A 146 -21.07 -4.65 -24.82
C LEU A 146 -22.29 -5.58 -24.87
N ASP A 147 -23.48 -5.04 -24.68
CA ASP A 147 -24.73 -5.78 -24.81
C ASP A 147 -25.78 -4.86 -25.44
N ARG A 148 -26.30 -5.27 -26.60
CA ARG A 148 -27.32 -4.51 -27.35
C ARG A 148 -28.60 -4.28 -26.55
N LYS A 149 -28.89 -5.10 -25.54
CA LYS A 149 -30.05 -4.95 -24.65
C LYS A 149 -29.74 -4.11 -23.41
N ALA A 150 -28.47 -3.83 -23.14
CA ALA A 150 -28.07 -3.01 -22.01
C ALA A 150 -28.18 -1.52 -22.33
N THR A 151 -28.27 -0.72 -21.28
CA THR A 151 -28.19 0.74 -21.35
C THR A 151 -27.16 1.22 -20.34
N ARG A 152 -26.73 2.48 -20.47
CA ARG A 152 -25.89 3.13 -19.47
C ARG A 152 -26.51 3.01 -18.08
N GLN A 153 -27.82 3.23 -17.97
CA GLN A 153 -28.54 3.16 -16.71
C GLN A 153 -28.54 1.75 -16.12
N ILE A 154 -28.76 0.71 -16.93
CA ILE A 154 -28.67 -0.70 -16.47
C ILE A 154 -27.30 -1.01 -15.87
N PHE A 155 -26.21 -0.53 -16.50
CA PHE A 155 -24.86 -0.72 -15.97
C PHE A 155 -24.65 0.03 -14.65
N LEU A 156 -25.15 1.28 -14.52
CA LEU A 156 -25.07 2.02 -13.27
C LEU A 156 -25.91 1.38 -12.15
N ASP A 157 -27.06 0.78 -12.47
CA ASP A 157 -27.87 0.05 -11.50
C ASP A 157 -27.23 -1.28 -11.07
N GLU A 158 -26.50 -1.96 -11.96
CA GLU A 158 -25.64 -3.09 -11.59
C GLU A 158 -24.46 -2.62 -10.72
N ALA A 159 -23.79 -1.52 -11.07
CA ALA A 159 -22.71 -0.94 -10.26
C ALA A 159 -23.21 -0.66 -8.84
N TYR A 160 -24.34 0.04 -8.70
CA TYR A 160 -24.97 0.32 -7.40
C TYR A 160 -25.23 -0.97 -6.59
N ARG A 161 -25.79 -2.01 -7.22
CA ARG A 161 -26.04 -3.30 -6.55
C ARG A 161 -24.75 -3.98 -6.08
N LYS A 162 -23.67 -3.87 -6.84
CA LYS A 162 -22.37 -4.45 -6.46
C LYS A 162 -21.66 -3.63 -5.39
N TYR A 163 -21.74 -2.30 -5.43
CA TYR A 163 -21.29 -1.45 -4.32
C TYR A 163 -22.07 -1.76 -3.04
N ARG A 164 -23.40 -1.97 -3.12
CA ARG A 164 -24.17 -2.34 -1.94
C ARG A 164 -23.72 -3.69 -1.36
N LEU A 165 -23.52 -4.69 -2.21
CA LEU A 165 -22.99 -5.98 -1.80
C LEU A 165 -21.60 -5.85 -1.13
N ALA A 166 -20.73 -4.98 -1.66
CA ALA A 166 -19.43 -4.71 -1.06
C ALA A 166 -19.54 -4.03 0.31
N PHE A 167 -20.39 -3.01 0.41
CA PHE A 167 -20.69 -2.29 1.65
C PHE A 167 -21.20 -3.23 2.74
N ASP A 168 -22.16 -4.10 2.41
CA ASP A 168 -22.75 -5.05 3.37
C ASP A 168 -21.74 -6.10 3.84
N ALA A 169 -20.95 -6.65 2.92
CA ALA A 169 -19.98 -7.69 3.24
C ALA A 169 -18.79 -7.16 4.06
N ALA A 170 -18.29 -5.97 3.71
CA ALA A 170 -17.14 -5.36 4.38
C ALA A 170 -17.51 -4.54 5.62
N GLY A 171 -18.77 -4.11 5.76
CA GLY A 171 -19.19 -3.14 6.77
C GLY A 171 -18.84 -3.57 8.19
N LYS A 172 -19.15 -4.82 8.57
CA LYS A 172 -18.78 -5.34 9.89
C LYS A 172 -17.26 -5.45 10.05
N VAL A 173 -16.54 -5.95 9.04
CA VAL A 173 -15.09 -6.12 9.08
C VAL A 173 -14.41 -4.78 9.35
N ASP A 174 -14.83 -3.74 8.64
CA ASP A 174 -14.29 -2.40 8.76
C ASP A 174 -14.70 -1.74 10.09
N LEU A 175 -15.94 -1.92 10.56
CA LEU A 175 -16.38 -1.42 11.87
C LEU A 175 -15.65 -2.10 13.04
N ASP A 176 -15.30 -3.38 12.93
CA ASP A 176 -14.59 -4.13 13.96
C ASP A 176 -13.08 -3.77 14.00
N ARG A 177 -12.54 -3.07 13.00
CA ARG A 177 -11.15 -2.55 13.03
C ARG A 177 -10.99 -1.46 14.10
N GLU A 178 -9.87 -1.49 14.80
CA GLU A 178 -9.60 -0.59 15.93
C GLU A 178 -9.30 0.86 15.50
N TYR A 179 -8.61 1.05 14.37
CA TYR A 179 -8.17 2.35 13.86
C TYR A 179 -8.72 2.62 12.48
N ALA A 180 -9.11 3.84 12.16
CA ALA A 180 -9.42 4.24 10.79
C ALA A 180 -8.16 4.50 9.97
N GLN A 181 -8.22 4.09 8.72
CA GLN A 181 -7.27 4.50 7.69
C GLN A 181 -7.68 5.90 7.17
N LYS A 182 -6.77 6.89 7.26
CA LYS A 182 -7.03 8.28 6.87
C LYS A 182 -6.90 8.49 5.35
N PRO A 183 -7.52 9.53 4.76
CA PRO A 183 -7.36 9.85 3.34
C PRO A 183 -5.87 9.94 2.93
N GLY A 184 -5.47 9.19 1.90
CA GLY A 184 -4.07 9.04 1.50
C GLY A 184 -3.38 7.75 1.98
N SER A 185 -4.09 6.92 2.76
CA SER A 185 -3.72 5.53 3.02
C SER A 185 -4.23 4.56 1.93
N TYR A 186 -3.53 3.45 1.71
CA TYR A 186 -3.72 2.54 0.56
C TYR A 186 -4.97 1.67 0.65
N GLU A 187 -5.60 1.50 1.81
CA GLU A 187 -6.90 0.84 1.88
C GLU A 187 -7.93 1.88 2.33
N LYS A 188 -8.56 2.58 1.38
CA LYS A 188 -9.93 2.98 1.68
C LYS A 188 -10.68 1.68 1.97
N TRP A 189 -11.18 1.59 3.18
CA TRP A 189 -11.98 0.48 3.64
C TRP A 189 -13.06 0.18 2.60
N ILE A 190 -13.23 -1.09 2.24
CA ILE A 190 -14.11 -1.50 1.14
C ILE A 190 -15.51 -0.90 1.35
N SER A 191 -15.97 -0.84 2.60
CA SER A 191 -17.23 -0.20 2.95
C SER A 191 -17.23 1.32 2.79
N MET A 192 -16.10 2.02 2.98
CA MET A 192 -15.97 3.46 2.74
C MET A 192 -15.98 3.80 1.25
N GLU A 193 -15.22 3.07 0.42
CA GLU A 193 -15.29 3.26 -1.04
C GLU A 193 -16.69 2.99 -1.58
N ALA A 194 -17.30 1.90 -1.10
CA ALA A 194 -18.67 1.56 -1.47
C ALA A 194 -19.66 2.63 -0.98
N ALA A 195 -19.51 3.16 0.23
CA ALA A 195 -20.35 4.24 0.77
C ALA A 195 -20.31 5.49 -0.11
N GLU A 196 -19.12 5.97 -0.46
CA GLU A 196 -18.93 7.12 -1.35
C GLU A 196 -19.59 6.89 -2.72
N ALA A 197 -19.38 5.71 -3.31
CA ALA A 197 -19.97 5.36 -4.60
C ALA A 197 -21.51 5.24 -4.54
N LEU A 198 -22.06 4.65 -3.47
CA LEU A 198 -23.51 4.53 -3.26
C LEU A 198 -24.17 5.90 -3.18
N LEU A 199 -23.60 6.82 -2.39
CA LEU A 199 -24.11 8.19 -2.26
C LEU A 199 -23.94 9.00 -3.56
N ARG A 200 -22.85 8.79 -4.30
CA ARG A 200 -22.62 9.45 -5.59
C ARG A 200 -23.60 8.98 -6.67
N LEU A 201 -23.88 7.68 -6.73
CA LEU A 201 -24.80 7.11 -7.73
C LEU A 201 -26.27 7.38 -7.39
N LYS A 202 -26.65 7.32 -6.09
CA LYS A 202 -28.03 7.52 -5.62
C LYS A 202 -28.06 8.37 -4.34
N PRO A 203 -27.91 9.70 -4.44
CA PRO A 203 -27.68 10.60 -3.30
C PRO A 203 -28.83 10.73 -2.30
N LYS A 204 -29.99 10.16 -2.60
CA LYS A 204 -31.17 10.17 -1.71
C LYS A 204 -31.49 8.80 -1.10
N GLN A 205 -30.77 7.74 -1.50
CA GLN A 205 -31.09 6.38 -1.10
C GLN A 205 -30.19 5.91 0.04
N ASN A 206 -30.79 5.39 1.13
CA ASN A 206 -30.08 4.85 2.30
C ASN A 206 -29.09 5.82 2.97
N VAL A 207 -29.34 7.13 2.86
CA VAL A 207 -28.38 8.17 3.27
C VAL A 207 -28.08 8.09 4.76
N GLU A 208 -29.09 7.91 5.61
CA GLU A 208 -28.92 7.88 7.07
C GLU A 208 -28.04 6.71 7.52
N GLU A 209 -28.28 5.50 6.99
CA GLU A 209 -27.48 4.30 7.27
C GLU A 209 -26.02 4.50 6.84
N ILE A 210 -25.80 4.93 5.59
CA ILE A 210 -24.46 5.08 5.03
C ILE A 210 -23.70 6.19 5.78
N ALA A 211 -24.37 7.31 6.09
CA ALA A 211 -23.76 8.42 6.83
C ALA A 211 -23.40 8.01 8.27
N ALA A 212 -24.24 7.21 8.94
CA ALA A 212 -23.94 6.69 10.27
C ALA A 212 -22.72 5.75 10.28
N HIS A 213 -22.61 4.89 9.27
CA HIS A 213 -21.47 4.00 9.07
C HIS A 213 -20.17 4.79 8.84
N VAL A 214 -20.19 5.72 7.87
CA VAL A 214 -19.06 6.61 7.55
C VAL A 214 -18.62 7.38 8.79
N LYS A 215 -19.56 8.02 9.50
CA LYS A 215 -19.26 8.77 10.73
C LYS A 215 -18.61 7.90 11.80
N THR A 216 -19.06 6.65 11.97
CA THR A 216 -18.49 5.73 12.96
C THR A 216 -17.05 5.37 12.62
N ILE A 217 -16.75 5.15 11.35
CA ILE A 217 -15.40 4.87 10.87
C ILE A 217 -14.51 6.11 11.04
N GLU A 218 -14.95 7.27 10.57
CA GLU A 218 -14.18 8.52 10.64
C GLU A 218 -13.88 8.96 12.09
N ALA A 219 -14.72 8.58 13.05
CA ALA A 219 -14.50 8.83 14.47
C ALA A 219 -13.42 7.92 15.09
N LYS A 220 -12.98 6.85 14.43
CA LYS A 220 -11.92 5.98 14.94
C LYS A 220 -10.58 6.72 14.94
N PRO A 221 -9.69 6.42 15.89
CA PRO A 221 -8.33 6.95 15.89
C PRO A 221 -7.61 6.60 14.58
N SER A 222 -6.70 7.46 14.14
CA SER A 222 -5.76 7.14 13.05
C SER A 222 -5.06 5.82 13.29
N GLY A 223 -4.79 5.08 12.20
CA GLY A 223 -3.79 4.01 12.20
C GLY A 223 -2.47 4.49 12.79
N TYR A 224 -1.75 3.58 13.45
CA TYR A 224 -0.50 3.92 14.10
C TYR A 224 0.60 4.23 13.10
N ILE A 225 1.44 5.21 13.44
CA ILE A 225 2.70 5.47 12.75
C ILE A 225 3.74 4.60 13.43
N THR A 226 4.35 3.70 12.68
CA THR A 226 5.35 2.78 13.24
C THR A 226 6.61 2.69 12.42
N PRO A 227 7.72 2.34 13.11
CA PRO A 227 8.74 1.52 12.49
C PRO A 227 9.06 0.26 13.32
N ILE A 228 9.68 -0.74 12.67
CA ILE A 228 10.28 -1.89 13.32
C ILE A 228 11.62 -1.48 13.92
N VAL A 229 11.75 -1.67 15.23
CA VAL A 229 12.96 -1.39 16.01
C VAL A 229 13.40 -2.61 16.82
N PHE A 230 14.70 -2.72 17.08
CA PHE A 230 15.29 -3.80 17.87
C PHE A 230 16.69 -3.46 18.38
N SER A 231 17.24 -4.32 19.24
CA SER A 231 18.65 -4.30 19.61
C SER A 231 19.41 -5.39 18.88
N LEU A 232 20.67 -5.12 18.53
CA LEU A 232 21.60 -6.11 17.98
C LEU A 232 22.46 -6.80 19.07
N SER A 233 22.51 -6.24 20.28
CA SER A 233 23.45 -6.65 21.31
C SER A 233 22.85 -7.64 22.30
N ALA A 234 21.60 -7.44 22.71
CA ALA A 234 20.90 -8.28 23.66
C ALA A 234 19.39 -8.13 23.51
N ASP A 235 18.62 -9.12 23.95
CA ASP A 235 17.18 -8.98 24.00
C ASP A 235 16.80 -7.84 24.95
N THR A 236 16.11 -6.84 24.42
CA THR A 236 15.87 -5.56 25.09
C THR A 236 14.39 -5.23 25.01
N SER A 237 13.81 -4.71 26.09
CA SER A 237 12.42 -4.24 26.07
C SER A 237 12.26 -3.04 25.13
N LEU A 238 11.05 -2.81 24.62
CA LEU A 238 10.79 -1.63 23.79
C LEU A 238 11.22 -0.33 24.48
N GLU A 239 10.89 -0.14 25.77
CA GLU A 239 11.28 1.03 26.55
C GLU A 239 12.80 1.20 26.65
N GLY A 240 13.56 0.10 26.65
CA GLY A 240 15.02 0.11 26.63
C GLY A 240 15.59 0.59 25.31
N LEU A 241 14.84 0.52 24.21
CA LEU A 241 15.24 0.98 22.87
C LEU A 241 14.96 2.47 22.63
N LEU A 242 14.16 3.11 23.49
CA LEU A 242 13.68 4.47 23.28
C LEU A 242 14.44 5.49 24.14
N ASP A 243 14.72 6.65 23.56
CA ASP A 243 15.19 7.83 24.28
C ASP A 243 14.09 8.89 24.27
N ARG A 244 13.18 8.80 25.26
CA ARG A 244 12.06 9.74 25.41
C ARG A 244 12.49 11.18 25.70
N SER A 245 13.77 11.42 26.06
CA SER A 245 14.30 12.77 26.24
C SER A 245 14.67 13.45 24.91
N LYS A 246 14.74 12.67 23.82
CA LYS A 246 15.11 13.13 22.49
C LYS A 246 13.89 13.19 21.59
N ARG A 247 13.82 14.25 20.79
CA ARG A 247 12.89 14.36 19.69
C ARG A 247 13.63 14.82 18.45
N VAL A 248 13.32 14.21 17.31
CA VAL A 248 13.92 14.57 16.02
C VAL A 248 12.83 14.99 15.04
N LYS A 249 13.20 15.76 14.02
CA LYS A 249 12.30 16.08 12.90
C LYS A 249 12.50 15.04 11.81
N PHE A 250 11.51 14.18 11.60
CA PHE A 250 11.56 13.12 10.59
C PHE A 250 10.19 12.95 9.92
N ASP A 251 10.17 12.57 8.64
CA ASP A 251 8.95 12.27 7.88
C ASP A 251 8.48 10.82 8.15
N LEU A 252 8.17 10.50 9.41
CA LEU A 252 7.87 9.13 9.82
C LEU A 252 6.54 8.61 9.28
N ASP A 253 5.54 9.48 9.19
CA ASP A 253 4.25 9.16 8.58
C ASP A 253 4.32 9.08 7.05
N GLY A 254 5.43 9.51 6.47
CA GLY A 254 5.74 9.48 5.05
C GLY A 254 5.06 10.58 4.24
N THR A 255 4.39 11.56 4.84
CA THR A 255 3.64 12.61 4.13
C THR A 255 4.51 13.52 3.26
N GLY A 256 5.83 13.46 3.42
CA GLY A 256 6.80 14.37 2.81
C GLY A 256 7.02 15.63 3.65
N ALA A 257 6.40 15.72 4.83
CA ALA A 257 6.51 16.84 5.75
C ALA A 257 7.07 16.33 7.10
N PRO A 258 8.35 16.60 7.42
CA PRO A 258 8.94 16.15 8.68
C PRO A 258 8.21 16.71 9.90
N GLN A 259 7.89 15.83 10.85
CA GLN A 259 7.24 16.17 12.12
C GLN A 259 8.15 15.81 13.30
N SER A 260 7.84 16.33 14.49
CA SER A 260 8.64 16.06 15.69
C SER A 260 8.14 14.80 16.41
N TYR A 261 8.98 13.77 16.44
CA TYR A 261 8.71 12.50 17.09
C TYR A 261 9.70 12.22 18.23
N PRO A 262 9.31 11.49 19.29
CA PRO A 262 10.27 10.80 20.15
C PRO A 262 11.20 9.94 19.32
N TRP A 263 12.40 9.66 19.83
CA TRP A 263 13.40 8.93 19.05
C TRP A 263 14.00 7.74 19.80
N THR A 264 14.77 6.96 19.06
CA THR A 264 15.44 5.77 19.56
C THR A 264 16.74 6.14 20.30
N ARG A 265 17.25 5.23 21.12
CA ARG A 265 18.64 5.33 21.62
C ARG A 265 19.64 5.15 20.48
N ALA A 266 20.86 5.65 20.66
CA ALA A 266 21.94 5.57 19.67
C ALA A 266 22.27 4.13 19.23
N GLU A 267 22.11 3.15 20.11
CA GLU A 267 22.41 1.74 19.82
C GLU A 267 21.23 0.97 19.20
N THR A 268 20.05 1.60 19.15
CA THR A 268 18.83 0.97 18.64
C THR A 268 18.86 0.92 17.13
N ALA A 269 18.55 -0.27 16.60
CA ALA A 269 18.42 -0.51 15.19
C ALA A 269 16.98 -0.21 14.75
N ILE A 270 16.85 0.52 13.64
CA ILE A 270 15.61 0.72 12.88
C ILE A 270 15.73 -0.10 11.60
N LEU A 271 14.73 -0.92 11.28
CA LEU A 271 14.71 -1.73 10.06
C LEU A 271 14.31 -0.87 8.85
N VAL A 272 15.15 -0.85 7.83
CA VAL A 272 14.94 -0.03 6.63
C VAL A 272 15.09 -0.82 5.34
N TRP A 273 14.48 -0.30 4.27
CA TRP A 273 14.62 -0.74 2.89
C TRP A 273 15.65 0.14 2.18
N GLN A 274 16.83 -0.43 1.90
CA GLN A 274 17.98 0.24 1.30
C GLN A 274 18.59 -0.61 0.16
N PRO A 275 17.94 -0.69 -1.00
CA PRO A 275 18.50 -1.41 -2.16
C PRO A 275 19.65 -0.65 -2.85
N ASP A 276 19.75 0.67 -2.65
CA ASP A 276 20.80 1.53 -3.22
C ASP A 276 21.43 2.37 -2.10
N PRO A 277 22.65 2.06 -1.62
CA PRO A 277 23.27 2.76 -0.49
C PRO A 277 23.63 4.23 -0.78
N SER A 278 23.50 4.71 -2.02
CA SER A 278 23.70 6.14 -2.34
C SER A 278 22.50 7.02 -1.98
N VAL A 279 21.34 6.43 -1.69
CA VAL A 279 20.11 7.14 -1.34
C VAL A 279 19.95 7.17 0.17
N ALA A 280 19.99 8.35 0.80
CA ALA A 280 19.78 8.48 2.23
C ALA A 280 18.36 8.05 2.67
N ILE A 281 18.23 7.58 3.91
CA ILE A 281 16.92 7.37 4.56
C ILE A 281 16.38 8.74 4.97
N THR A 282 15.21 9.10 4.45
CA THR A 282 14.61 10.44 4.65
C THR A 282 13.14 10.40 5.05
N SER A 283 12.51 9.23 5.01
CA SER A 283 11.06 9.08 5.20
C SER A 283 10.71 7.69 5.71
N GLY A 284 9.62 7.58 6.48
CA GLY A 284 8.99 6.33 6.92
C GLY A 284 8.62 5.40 5.76
N ARG A 285 8.52 5.93 4.54
CA ARG A 285 8.39 5.14 3.30
C ARG A 285 9.56 4.17 3.09
N GLN A 286 10.73 4.46 3.65
CA GLN A 286 11.92 3.63 3.60
C GLN A 286 12.11 2.78 4.86
N LEU A 287 11.27 2.95 5.89
CA LEU A 287 11.31 2.15 7.11
C LEU A 287 10.31 0.99 6.97
N PHE A 288 10.56 -0.13 7.64
CA PHE A 288 9.55 -1.17 7.81
C PHE A 288 8.60 -0.78 8.94
N GLY A 289 7.31 -0.70 8.68
CA GLY A 289 6.30 -0.14 9.57
C GLY A 289 5.00 0.12 8.80
N SER A 290 4.12 0.96 9.36
CA SER A 290 2.85 1.28 8.70
C SER A 290 3.05 2.06 7.39
N ALA A 291 4.02 2.97 7.30
CA ALA A 291 4.24 3.82 6.12
C ALA A 291 5.06 3.17 4.98
N THR A 292 5.52 1.93 5.13
CA THR A 292 6.48 1.28 4.22
C THR A 292 6.05 1.35 2.75
N TRP A 293 6.96 1.86 1.92
CA TRP A 293 6.79 2.09 0.47
C TRP A 293 5.57 2.92 0.10
N TRP A 294 5.03 3.68 1.06
CA TRP A 294 3.75 4.37 0.94
C TRP A 294 2.57 3.41 0.72
N MET A 295 2.73 2.10 0.93
CA MET A 295 1.67 1.08 0.75
C MET A 295 0.78 0.90 1.98
N MET A 296 1.06 1.63 3.07
CA MET A 296 0.16 1.83 4.22
C MET A 296 -0.32 0.51 4.83
N TYR A 297 0.66 -0.29 5.26
CA TYR A 297 0.41 -1.57 5.91
C TYR A 297 -0.28 -1.37 7.26
N ARG A 298 -1.06 -2.38 7.67
CA ARG A 298 -1.64 -2.43 9.03
C ARG A 298 -0.56 -2.34 10.12
N ASP A 299 0.59 -2.97 9.86
CA ASP A 299 1.74 -3.06 10.76
C ASP A 299 3.01 -3.40 9.95
N GLY A 300 4.19 -3.19 10.55
CA GLY A 300 5.47 -3.49 9.92
C GLY A 300 5.71 -4.98 9.64
N TYR A 301 5.07 -5.88 10.40
CA TYR A 301 5.18 -7.33 10.13
C TYR A 301 4.44 -7.72 8.85
N ALA A 302 3.29 -7.10 8.57
CA ALA A 302 2.60 -7.24 7.30
C ALA A 302 3.46 -6.75 6.13
N ALA A 303 4.26 -5.68 6.32
CA ALA A 303 5.22 -5.22 5.33
C ALA A 303 6.34 -6.26 5.09
N LEU A 304 6.84 -6.92 6.14
CA LEU A 304 7.80 -8.01 6.01
C LEU A 304 7.20 -9.23 5.31
N ALA A 305 5.97 -9.62 5.67
CA ALA A 305 5.28 -10.75 5.05
C ALA A 305 5.04 -10.56 3.53
N ALA A 306 5.03 -9.32 3.04
CA ALA A 306 4.96 -9.03 1.61
C ALA A 306 6.24 -9.42 0.84
N LEU A 307 7.36 -9.64 1.53
CA LEU A 307 8.64 -10.07 0.94
C LEU A 307 8.90 -11.58 1.07
N ASP A 308 8.08 -12.28 1.86
CA ASP A 308 8.17 -13.72 2.15
C ASP A 308 7.55 -14.51 0.98
N ASN A 309 8.39 -15.02 0.09
CA ASN A 309 7.96 -15.60 -1.18
C ASN A 309 7.41 -17.02 -1.01
N ASP A 310 7.92 -17.76 -0.02
CA ASP A 310 7.50 -19.13 0.26
C ASP A 310 6.43 -19.21 1.37
N ALA A 311 6.11 -18.06 1.98
CA ALA A 311 5.12 -17.87 3.05
C ALA A 311 5.41 -18.70 4.31
N ASN A 312 6.69 -18.99 4.57
CA ASN A 312 7.12 -19.80 5.71
C ASN A 312 7.11 -19.03 7.05
N GLY A 313 6.88 -17.71 7.03
CA GLY A 313 6.87 -16.86 8.20
C GLY A 313 8.20 -16.16 8.51
N TRP A 314 9.20 -16.31 7.65
CA TRP A 314 10.55 -15.79 7.79
C TRP A 314 11.04 -15.18 6.48
N LEU A 315 11.81 -14.09 6.58
CA LEU A 315 12.67 -13.66 5.48
C LEU A 315 14.06 -14.23 5.70
N GLU A 316 14.55 -14.99 4.73
CA GLU A 316 15.88 -15.62 4.79
C GLU A 316 16.63 -15.54 3.46
N GLY A 317 17.95 -15.73 3.52
CA GLY A 317 18.80 -15.83 2.33
C GLY A 317 18.64 -14.64 1.37
N LYS A 318 18.10 -14.90 0.17
CA LYS A 318 17.92 -13.87 -0.88
C LYS A 318 16.77 -12.90 -0.58
N GLU A 319 15.86 -13.25 0.31
CA GLU A 319 14.73 -12.39 0.68
C GLU A 319 15.15 -11.21 1.55
N LEU A 320 16.30 -11.35 2.22
CA LEU A 320 16.95 -10.29 2.97
C LEU A 320 17.66 -9.24 2.08
N ASN A 321 17.69 -9.43 0.76
CA ASN A 321 18.35 -8.49 -0.15
C ASN A 321 17.61 -7.15 -0.16
N GLY A 322 18.35 -6.07 0.10
CA GLY A 322 17.81 -4.71 0.17
C GLY A 322 17.30 -4.32 1.56
N LEU A 323 17.33 -5.23 2.54
CA LEU A 323 17.08 -4.88 3.93
C LEU A 323 18.37 -4.37 4.58
N ALA A 324 18.26 -3.30 5.37
CA ALA A 324 19.34 -2.73 6.12
C ALA A 324 18.90 -2.34 7.53
N VAL A 325 19.88 -2.13 8.40
CA VAL A 325 19.72 -1.55 9.72
C VAL A 325 20.23 -0.12 9.68
N TRP A 326 19.39 0.82 10.12
CA TRP A 326 19.81 2.17 10.45
C TRP A 326 19.98 2.30 11.97
N ARG A 327 21.17 2.70 12.41
CA ARG A 327 21.43 3.14 13.78
C ARG A 327 21.82 4.62 13.74
N ASP A 328 20.89 5.48 14.12
CA ASP A 328 21.13 6.92 14.25
C ASP A 328 21.96 7.19 15.50
N ALA A 329 23.29 7.22 15.34
CA ALA A 329 24.23 7.20 16.44
C ALA A 329 24.31 8.53 17.18
N ASN A 330 24.01 9.63 16.49
CA ASN A 330 23.98 10.98 17.07
C ASN A 330 22.55 11.46 17.41
N GLN A 331 21.53 10.65 17.08
CA GLN A 331 20.11 10.89 17.33
C GLN A 331 19.61 12.19 16.69
N ASN A 332 20.05 12.49 15.47
CA ASN A 332 19.68 13.72 14.74
C ASN A 332 18.52 13.54 13.74
N GLY A 333 18.06 12.30 13.50
CA GLY A 333 17.01 11.95 12.56
C GLY A 333 17.46 11.95 11.09
N LEU A 334 18.77 12.00 10.82
CA LEU A 334 19.37 11.96 9.50
C LEU A 334 20.18 10.67 9.37
N SER A 335 20.08 9.99 8.23
CA SER A 335 20.91 8.83 7.93
C SER A 335 22.31 9.28 7.50
N ASP A 336 23.21 9.46 8.46
CA ASP A 336 24.58 9.88 8.20
C ASP A 336 25.43 8.75 7.57
N PRO A 337 26.53 9.07 6.85
CA PRO A 337 27.40 8.05 6.27
C PRO A 337 27.91 7.03 7.30
N GLY A 338 27.65 5.75 7.04
CA GLY A 338 28.07 4.64 7.91
C GLY A 338 27.03 4.20 8.94
N GLU A 339 25.92 4.92 9.11
CA GLU A 339 24.84 4.56 10.04
C GLU A 339 23.91 3.47 9.50
N VAL A 340 23.82 3.35 8.17
CA VAL A 340 22.98 2.38 7.48
C VAL A 340 23.84 1.26 6.91
N VAL A 341 23.59 0.03 7.34
CA VAL A 341 24.36 -1.16 6.90
C VAL A 341 23.42 -2.31 6.56
N PRO A 342 23.75 -3.16 5.56
CA PRO A 342 22.94 -4.34 5.24
C PRO A 342 22.73 -5.24 6.45
N VAL A 343 21.55 -5.86 6.57
CA VAL A 343 21.21 -6.74 7.70
C VAL A 343 22.18 -7.92 7.85
N GLN A 344 22.72 -8.43 6.73
CA GLN A 344 23.70 -9.51 6.72
C GLN A 344 25.04 -9.07 7.32
N THR A 345 25.43 -7.79 7.15
CA THR A 345 26.69 -7.24 7.70
C THR A 345 26.68 -7.23 9.23
N VAL A 346 25.49 -7.10 9.85
CA VAL A 346 25.32 -7.17 11.31
C VAL A 346 24.94 -8.57 11.79
N GLY A 347 25.02 -9.57 10.92
CA GLY A 347 24.84 -10.98 11.28
C GLY A 347 23.39 -11.45 11.35
N ILE A 348 22.40 -10.68 10.87
CA ILE A 348 21.01 -11.15 10.79
C ILE A 348 20.89 -12.16 9.65
N GLN A 349 20.38 -13.36 9.96
CA GLN A 349 20.14 -14.45 9.02
C GLN A 349 18.64 -14.73 8.78
N GLY A 350 17.79 -14.29 9.71
CA GLY A 350 16.34 -14.45 9.60
C GLY A 350 15.59 -13.33 10.30
N LEU A 351 14.48 -12.91 9.68
CA LEU A 351 13.53 -11.93 10.22
C LEU A 351 12.13 -12.55 10.23
N ALA A 352 11.48 -12.60 11.40
CA ALA A 352 10.11 -13.10 11.49
C ALA A 352 9.13 -12.12 10.86
N THR A 353 8.17 -12.63 10.09
CA THR A 353 7.16 -11.82 9.39
C THR A 353 5.84 -11.69 10.15
N ARG A 354 5.81 -12.14 11.41
CA ARG A 354 4.63 -12.15 12.26
C ARG A 354 4.98 -11.72 13.68
N SER A 355 4.04 -11.02 14.32
CA SER A 355 4.09 -10.76 15.76
C SER A 355 3.66 -12.00 16.54
N THR A 356 4.20 -12.12 17.76
CA THR A 356 3.86 -13.16 18.74
C THR A 356 3.15 -12.57 19.97
N GLY A 357 2.93 -11.26 19.99
CA GLY A 357 2.27 -10.57 21.09
C GLY A 357 2.26 -9.06 20.93
N ARG A 358 1.99 -8.35 22.04
CA ARG A 358 2.00 -6.88 22.13
C ARG A 358 2.73 -6.41 23.39
N THR A 359 3.25 -5.19 23.34
CA THR A 359 3.68 -4.41 24.50
C THR A 359 3.04 -3.02 24.41
N GLY A 360 2.12 -2.71 25.32
CA GLY A 360 1.23 -1.57 25.16
C GLY A 360 0.50 -1.60 23.81
N ARG A 361 0.67 -0.55 23.02
CA ARG A 361 0.08 -0.42 21.67
C ARG A 361 0.90 -1.12 20.58
N SER A 362 2.20 -1.35 20.82
CA SER A 362 3.16 -1.89 19.85
C SER A 362 3.06 -3.42 19.73
N LEU A 363 3.26 -3.93 18.52
CA LEU A 363 3.40 -5.37 18.30
C LEU A 363 4.83 -5.82 18.62
N VAL A 364 4.99 -7.07 19.07
CA VAL A 364 6.30 -7.68 19.32
C VAL A 364 6.37 -9.06 18.69
N SER A 365 7.54 -9.40 18.13
CA SER A 365 7.94 -10.75 17.80
C SER A 365 9.11 -11.11 18.71
N ARG A 366 8.89 -12.01 19.68
CA ARG A 366 9.87 -12.31 20.74
C ARG A 366 11.12 -13.00 20.21
N ASP A 367 10.95 -13.78 19.15
CA ASP A 367 12.02 -14.41 18.38
C ASP A 367 12.09 -13.76 16.99
N GLY A 368 12.04 -12.42 16.96
CA GLY A 368 11.90 -11.65 15.73
C GLY A 368 13.15 -11.69 14.83
N LEU A 369 14.32 -11.94 15.41
CA LEU A 369 15.61 -12.07 14.72
C LEU A 369 16.23 -13.43 14.96
N ARG A 370 16.85 -13.99 13.92
CA ARG A 370 17.85 -15.05 14.04
C ARG A 370 19.21 -14.50 13.64
N MET A 371 20.15 -14.52 14.58
CA MET A 371 21.51 -14.05 14.40
C MET A 371 22.44 -15.20 14.00
N ALA A 372 23.52 -14.89 13.27
CA ALA A 372 24.52 -15.85 12.82
C ALA A 372 25.29 -16.52 13.97
N ASP A 373 25.35 -15.87 15.14
CA ASP A 373 25.95 -16.41 16.36
C ASP A 373 24.98 -17.28 17.19
N GLY A 374 23.78 -17.55 16.66
CA GLY A 374 22.77 -18.39 17.27
C GLY A 374 21.82 -17.66 18.23
N ARG A 375 22.03 -16.37 18.51
CA ARG A 375 21.10 -15.58 19.32
C ARG A 375 19.75 -15.40 18.59
N GLN A 376 18.68 -15.41 19.38
CA GLN A 376 17.36 -14.96 18.97
C GLN A 376 16.99 -13.71 19.78
N LEU A 377 16.48 -12.69 19.11
CA LEU A 377 16.24 -11.37 19.71
C LEU A 377 14.87 -10.85 19.32
N SER A 378 14.23 -10.09 20.21
CA SER A 378 12.93 -9.50 19.92
C SER A 378 13.02 -8.37 18.89
N THR A 379 11.98 -8.26 18.06
CA THR A 379 11.68 -7.04 17.29
C THR A 379 10.37 -6.43 17.74
N TYR A 380 10.22 -5.13 17.56
CA TYR A 380 9.02 -4.38 17.94
C TYR A 380 8.56 -3.51 16.78
N ASP A 381 7.30 -3.61 16.41
CA ASP A 381 6.66 -2.62 15.54
C ASP A 381 6.16 -1.47 16.44
N TRP A 382 7.03 -0.47 16.62
CA TRP A 382 6.88 0.55 17.64
C TRP A 382 5.85 1.60 17.22
N VAL A 383 4.74 1.67 17.96
CA VAL A 383 3.77 2.76 17.83
C VAL A 383 4.35 4.06 18.35
N VAL A 384 4.66 4.97 17.43
CA VAL A 384 5.18 6.29 17.76
C VAL A 384 4.01 7.23 18.05
N SER A 385 4.02 7.78 19.25
CA SER A 385 3.03 8.74 19.73
C SER A 385 3.66 10.12 19.77
N SER A 386 2.97 11.14 19.25
CA SER A 386 3.42 12.54 19.40
C SER A 386 3.40 13.00 20.86
N ASP A 387 2.51 12.41 21.66
CA ASP A 387 2.16 12.83 23.02
C ASP A 387 2.98 12.12 24.11
N GLU A 388 3.80 11.13 23.72
CA GLU A 388 4.86 10.54 24.55
C GLU A 388 6.19 11.27 24.31
#